data_AF-A0A9W7G2L7-F1
#
_entry.id   AF-A0A9W7G2L7-F1
#
_cell.length_a   1.000
_cell.length_b   1.000
_cell.length_c   1.000
_cell.angle_alpha   90.00
_cell.angle_beta   90.00
_cell.angle_gamma   90.00
#
_symmetry.space_group_name_H-M   'P 1'
#
loop_
_entity.id
_entity.type
_entity.pdbx_description
1 polymer ?
#
loop_
_entity_poly.entity_id
_entity_poly.type
_entity_poly.pdbx_seq_one_letter_code
_entity_poly.pdbx_strand_id
1 'polypeptide(L)'
;MEFKTGMDICPVWTPALGYMGAMLCVVLSNLGAAVGTHKCGIGISSMGVNHPGGIIKNLIGVIMAGVLGIFGLIVAIILGSGVTEPTEDGETTYSQYNGWRDLCAGLCCGMTCLAAGWSTGVAGEHCIKATGIRAQVHHIKTKTRSEDGEEGDAAKLYIAGVTILSFAGALGLYGFIVSLILASSPGYSCNV
;
A
#
# COMPACT_ATOMS: atom_id res chain seq x y z
N MET A 1 41.79 27.52 -18.30
CA MET A 1 41.19 26.31 -18.89
C MET A 1 40.74 25.45 -17.73
N GLU A 2 39.56 25.75 -17.19
CA GLU A 2 38.92 24.90 -16.18
C GLU A 2 38.34 23.69 -16.90
N PHE A 3 38.78 22.50 -16.49
CA PHE A 3 38.24 21.23 -16.94
C PHE A 3 36.79 21.11 -16.43
N LYS A 4 35.81 21.51 -17.27
CA LYS A 4 34.43 21.03 -17.17
C LYS A 4 34.46 19.52 -17.47
N THR A 5 34.62 18.69 -16.46
CA THR A 5 34.29 17.26 -16.56
C THR A 5 32.80 17.14 -16.84
N GLY A 6 32.46 16.84 -18.09
CA GLY A 6 31.11 16.72 -18.60
C GLY A 6 30.37 15.49 -18.09
N MET A 7 29.31 15.75 -17.33
CA MET A 7 28.03 15.10 -17.55
C MET A 7 27.01 16.24 -17.57
N ASP A 8 26.19 16.34 -18.62
CA ASP A 8 25.10 17.31 -18.67
C ASP A 8 24.26 17.15 -17.41
N ILE A 9 24.19 18.21 -16.59
CA ILE A 9 23.49 18.21 -15.30
C ILE A 9 21.96 18.11 -15.49
N CYS A 10 21.52 18.36 -16.72
CA CYS A 10 20.13 18.38 -17.18
C CYS A 10 20.00 17.69 -18.55
N PRO A 11 20.07 16.35 -18.62
CA PRO A 11 19.87 15.63 -19.86
C PRO A 11 18.38 15.42 -20.16
N VAL A 12 18.03 15.35 -21.46
CA VAL A 12 16.63 15.24 -21.95
C VAL A 12 15.85 14.01 -21.44
N TRP A 13 16.54 12.97 -20.95
CA TRP A 13 15.93 11.75 -20.41
C TRP A 13 15.53 11.87 -18.93
N THR A 14 15.89 12.95 -18.24
CA THR A 14 15.60 13.12 -16.80
C THR A 14 14.10 13.12 -16.46
N PRO A 15 13.21 13.78 -17.22
CA PRO A 15 11.77 13.73 -16.96
C PRO A 15 11.20 12.31 -17.10
N ALA A 16 11.76 11.50 -18.00
CA ALA A 16 11.32 10.12 -18.20
C ALA A 16 11.56 9.25 -16.95
N LEU A 17 12.63 9.50 -16.19
CA LEU A 17 12.87 8.81 -14.91
C LEU A 17 11.84 9.19 -13.84
N GLY A 18 11.46 10.47 -13.76
CA GLY A 18 10.44 10.95 -12.81
C GLY A 18 9.07 10.30 -13.08
N TYR A 19 8.62 10.31 -14.35
CA TYR A 19 7.37 9.64 -14.75
C TYR A 19 7.43 8.12 -14.60
N MET A 20 8.60 7.50 -14.81
CA MET A 20 8.80 6.08 -14.54
C MET A 20 8.62 5.77 -13.04
N GLY A 21 9.13 6.62 -12.15
CA GLY A 21 8.89 6.53 -10.71
C GLY A 21 7.41 6.57 -10.35
N ALA A 22 6.66 7.53 -10.92
CA ALA A 22 5.21 7.64 -10.71
C ALA A 22 4.45 6.41 -11.24
N MET A 23 4.79 5.92 -12.44
CA MET A 23 4.19 4.71 -13.01
C MET A 23 4.43 3.48 -12.12
N LEU A 24 5.68 3.23 -11.74
CA LEU A 24 6.06 2.08 -10.93
C LEU A 24 5.41 2.11 -9.55
N CYS A 25 5.27 3.30 -8.96
CA CYS A 25 4.58 3.48 -7.68
C CYS A 25 3.13 2.97 -7.73
N VAL A 26 2.35 3.42 -8.72
CA VAL A 26 0.93 3.05 -8.86
C VAL A 26 0.77 1.57 -9.21
N VAL A 27 1.54 1.07 -10.18
CA VAL A 27 1.42 -0.32 -10.64
C VAL A 27 1.72 -1.30 -9.51
N LEU A 28 2.81 -1.10 -8.77
CA LEU A 28 3.21 -1.99 -7.68
C LEU A 28 2.24 -1.91 -6.49
N SER A 29 1.78 -0.71 -6.14
CA SER A 29 0.81 -0.52 -5.05
C SER A 29 -0.54 -1.17 -5.36
N ASN A 30 -1.03 -1.01 -6.59
CA ASN A 30 -2.27 -1.63 -7.04
C ASN A 30 -2.15 -3.16 -7.11
N LEU A 31 -0.99 -3.68 -7.51
CA LEU A 31 -0.73 -5.13 -7.47
C LEU A 31 -0.77 -5.66 -6.02
N GLY A 32 -0.18 -4.93 -5.07
CA GLY A 32 -0.26 -5.25 -3.64
C GLY A 32 -1.71 -5.28 -3.13
N ALA A 33 -2.49 -4.24 -3.44
CA ALA A 33 -3.90 -4.15 -3.05
C ALA A 33 -4.74 -5.27 -3.69
N ALA A 34 -4.49 -5.61 -4.95
CA ALA A 34 -5.16 -6.71 -5.65
C ALA A 34 -4.85 -8.07 -5.01
N VAL A 35 -3.59 -8.33 -4.67
CA VAL A 35 -3.19 -9.58 -4.00
C VAL A 35 -3.81 -9.70 -2.61
N GLY A 36 -3.77 -8.62 -1.82
CA GLY A 36 -4.41 -8.59 -0.51
C GLY A 36 -5.92 -8.84 -0.59
N THR A 37 -6.58 -8.18 -1.53
CA THR A 37 -8.03 -8.29 -1.75
C THR A 37 -8.43 -9.70 -2.18
N HIS A 38 -7.71 -10.33 -3.12
CA HIS A 38 -8.09 -11.66 -3.58
C HIS A 38 -7.96 -12.70 -2.47
N LYS A 39 -6.92 -12.64 -1.62
CA LYS A 39 -6.70 -13.62 -0.54
C LYS A 39 -7.75 -13.46 0.56
N CYS A 40 -8.03 -12.22 0.96
CA CYS A 40 -9.12 -11.91 1.88
C CYS A 40 -10.47 -12.35 1.31
N GLY A 41 -10.72 -12.13 0.01
CA GLY A 41 -11.95 -12.52 -0.68
C GLY A 41 -12.22 -14.03 -0.62
N ILE A 42 -11.21 -14.87 -0.89
CA ILE A 42 -11.33 -16.34 -0.78
C ILE A 42 -11.73 -16.74 0.65
N GLY A 43 -11.15 -16.10 1.68
CA GLY A 43 -11.51 -16.32 3.08
C GLY A 43 -12.95 -15.93 3.40
N ILE A 44 -13.41 -14.77 2.91
CA ILE A 44 -14.78 -14.27 3.12
C ILE A 44 -15.79 -15.19 2.43
N SER A 45 -15.56 -15.60 1.18
CA SER A 45 -16.47 -16.50 0.47
C SER A 45 -16.59 -17.86 1.15
N SER A 46 -15.48 -18.43 1.64
CA SER A 46 -15.50 -19.71 2.36
C SER A 46 -16.23 -19.63 3.71
N MET A 47 -16.14 -18.49 4.39
CA MET A 47 -16.85 -18.26 5.66
C MET A 47 -18.31 -17.89 5.44
N GLY A 48 -18.62 -17.10 4.41
CA GLY A 48 -19.94 -16.54 4.15
C GLY A 48 -21.01 -17.56 3.77
N VAL A 49 -20.63 -18.68 3.14
CA VAL A 49 -21.55 -19.80 2.88
C VAL A 49 -22.03 -20.44 4.18
N ASN A 50 -21.16 -20.50 5.17
CA ASN A 50 -21.38 -21.19 6.44
C ASN A 50 -21.99 -20.28 7.52
N HIS A 51 -21.66 -18.98 7.49
CA HIS A 51 -22.12 -18.01 8.49
C HIS A 51 -22.23 -16.60 7.87
N PRO A 52 -23.37 -16.26 7.23
CA PRO A 52 -23.52 -15.00 6.50
C PRO A 52 -23.52 -13.75 7.41
N GLY A 53 -23.89 -13.89 8.68
CA GLY A 53 -23.90 -12.78 9.65
C GLY A 53 -22.52 -12.20 9.97
N GLY A 54 -21.44 -12.96 9.71
CA GLY A 54 -20.06 -12.52 9.96
C GLY A 54 -19.42 -11.74 8.82
N ILE A 55 -20.05 -11.66 7.64
CA ILE A 55 -19.43 -11.10 6.42
C ILE A 55 -19.05 -9.63 6.61
N ILE A 56 -19.96 -8.82 7.15
CA ILE A 56 -19.76 -7.37 7.31
C ILE A 56 -18.61 -7.07 8.28
N LYS A 57 -18.48 -7.84 9.36
CA LYS A 57 -17.38 -7.67 10.33
C LYS A 57 -16.03 -8.00 9.68
N ASN A 58 -15.97 -9.07 8.90
CA ASN A 58 -14.73 -9.52 8.27
C ASN A 58 -14.30 -8.70 7.05
N LEU A 59 -15.11 -7.72 6.60
CA LEU A 59 -14.80 -6.84 5.48
C LEU A 59 -13.62 -5.91 5.75
N ILE A 60 -13.27 -5.69 7.04
CA ILE A 60 -12.13 -4.88 7.46
C ILE A 60 -10.82 -5.33 6.80
N GLY A 61 -10.64 -6.64 6.56
CA GLY A 61 -9.43 -7.16 5.92
C GLY A 61 -9.29 -6.76 4.45
N VAL A 62 -10.41 -6.59 3.74
CA VAL A 62 -10.42 -6.08 2.37
C VAL A 62 -10.13 -4.59 2.35
N ILE A 63 -10.72 -3.84 3.28
CA ILE A 63 -10.48 -2.40 3.41
C ILE A 63 -9.00 -2.11 3.68
N MET A 64 -8.36 -2.88 4.58
CA MET A 64 -6.94 -2.70 4.89
C MET A 64 -6.02 -3.02 3.71
N ALA A 65 -6.39 -3.96 2.83
CA ALA A 65 -5.67 -4.19 1.57
C ALA A 65 -5.90 -3.04 0.57
N GLY A 66 -7.10 -2.46 0.54
CA GLY A 66 -7.46 -1.37 -0.39
C GLY A 66 -6.74 -0.06 -0.12
N VAL A 67 -6.48 0.29 1.15
CA VAL A 67 -5.79 1.55 1.52
C VAL A 67 -4.37 1.62 0.93
N LEU A 68 -3.70 0.49 0.71
CA LEU A 68 -2.36 0.43 0.11
C LEU A 68 -2.32 1.02 -1.31
N GLY A 69 -3.39 0.86 -2.10
CA GLY A 69 -3.48 1.48 -3.42
C GLY A 69 -3.60 3.00 -3.37
N ILE A 70 -4.25 3.52 -2.31
CA ILE A 70 -4.41 4.97 -2.09
C ILE A 70 -3.06 5.62 -1.78
N PHE A 71 -2.19 4.95 -1.01
CA PHE A 71 -0.83 5.46 -0.74
C PHE A 71 -0.03 5.67 -2.03
N GLY A 72 -0.04 4.68 -2.94
CA GLY A 72 0.64 4.80 -4.23
C GLY A 72 0.03 5.87 -5.14
N LEU A 73 -1.29 6.04 -5.13
CA LEU A 73 -1.98 7.07 -5.90
C LEU A 73 -1.60 8.48 -5.42
N ILE A 74 -1.57 8.72 -4.10
CA ILE A 74 -1.20 10.01 -3.52
C ILE A 74 0.24 10.37 -3.91
N VAL A 75 1.19 9.43 -3.78
CA VAL A 75 2.60 9.67 -4.13
C VAL A 75 2.74 9.97 -5.63
N ALA A 76 2.06 9.24 -6.50
CA ALA A 76 2.12 9.49 -7.93
C ALA A 76 1.60 10.88 -8.34
N ILE A 77 0.53 11.36 -7.70
CA ILE A 77 0.01 12.72 -7.92
C ILE A 77 1.03 13.76 -7.46
N ILE A 78 1.65 13.57 -6.29
CA ILE A 78 2.66 14.50 -5.76
C ILE A 78 3.89 14.56 -6.67
N LEU A 79 4.39 13.41 -7.12
CA LEU A 79 5.51 13.34 -8.07
C LEU A 79 5.13 14.01 -9.40
N GLY A 80 3.92 13.78 -9.90
CA GLY A 80 3.42 14.41 -11.13
C GLY A 80 3.31 15.92 -11.04
N SER A 81 2.90 16.47 -9.89
CA SER A 81 2.84 17.92 -9.64
C SER A 81 4.21 18.55 -9.35
N GLY A 82 5.23 17.73 -9.04
CA GLY A 82 6.60 18.19 -8.78
C GLY A 82 7.47 18.32 -10.04
N VAL A 83 7.00 17.85 -11.19
CA VAL A 83 7.69 18.00 -12.48
C VAL A 83 7.40 19.39 -13.04
N THR A 84 8.43 20.23 -13.11
CA THR A 84 8.35 21.54 -13.77
C THR A 84 8.26 21.37 -15.28
N GLU A 85 7.29 22.05 -15.90
CA GLU A 85 7.14 22.09 -17.35
C GLU A 85 8.39 22.71 -18.01
N PRO A 86 8.85 22.16 -19.15
CA PRO A 86 9.98 22.72 -19.87
C PRO A 86 9.63 24.11 -20.41
N THR A 87 10.46 25.11 -20.10
CA THR A 87 10.38 26.46 -20.68
C THR A 87 10.56 26.38 -22.20
N GLU A 88 9.93 27.29 -22.94
CA GLU A 88 9.78 27.34 -24.41
C GLU A 88 11.07 27.19 -25.26
N ASP A 89 12.27 27.19 -24.65
CA ASP A 89 13.56 26.95 -25.31
C ASP A 89 14.03 25.48 -25.31
N GLY A 90 13.25 24.53 -24.78
CA GLY A 90 13.58 23.09 -24.82
C GLY A 90 14.64 22.64 -23.82
N GLU A 91 15.09 23.54 -22.94
CA GLU A 91 16.01 23.23 -21.85
C GLU A 91 15.22 22.76 -20.62
N THR A 92 15.45 21.52 -20.20
CA THR A 92 14.83 20.97 -19.00
C THR A 92 15.49 21.56 -17.76
N THR A 93 14.77 22.36 -16.98
CA THR A 93 15.21 22.84 -15.63
C THR A 93 15.18 21.74 -14.57
N TYR A 94 15.14 20.47 -14.99
CA TYR A 94 14.95 19.30 -14.16
C TYR A 94 16.27 18.54 -14.06
N SER A 95 16.98 18.72 -12.93
CA SER A 95 18.30 18.12 -12.71
C SER A 95 18.24 16.61 -12.55
N GLN A 96 19.31 15.93 -12.97
CA GLN A 96 19.51 14.49 -12.78
C GLN A 96 19.27 14.03 -11.33
N TYR A 97 19.58 14.88 -10.34
CA TYR A 97 19.30 14.60 -8.92
C TYR A 97 17.80 14.44 -8.63
N ASN A 98 16.94 15.29 -9.20
CA ASN A 98 15.49 15.20 -9.00
C ASN A 98 14.91 13.96 -9.68
N GLY A 99 15.40 13.58 -10.86
CA GLY A 99 14.94 12.37 -11.56
C GLY A 99 15.22 11.08 -10.79
N TRP A 100 16.42 10.93 -10.23
CA TRP A 100 16.75 9.77 -9.39
C TRP A 100 16.02 9.79 -8.04
N ARG A 101 15.82 10.99 -7.45
CA ARG A 101 15.05 11.16 -6.23
C ARG A 101 13.60 10.69 -6.39
N ASP A 102 12.94 11.12 -7.46
CA ASP A 102 11.53 10.81 -7.71
C ASP A 102 11.34 9.33 -8.10
N LEU A 103 12.30 8.74 -8.82
CA LEU A 103 12.34 7.30 -9.06
C LEU A 103 12.48 6.50 -7.76
N CYS A 104 13.41 6.87 -6.89
CA CYS A 104 13.62 6.24 -5.59
C CYS A 104 12.40 6.37 -4.67
N ALA A 105 11.76 7.54 -4.65
CA ALA A 105 10.52 7.77 -3.91
C ALA A 105 9.40 6.84 -4.42
N GLY A 106 9.19 6.78 -5.73
CA GLY A 106 8.18 5.90 -6.33
C GLY A 106 8.42 4.41 -6.02
N LEU A 107 9.67 3.93 -6.15
CA LEU A 107 10.05 2.54 -5.87
C LEU A 107 9.93 2.17 -4.39
N CYS A 108 10.30 3.08 -3.48
CA CYS A 108 10.21 2.85 -2.04
C CYS A 108 8.76 2.60 -1.62
N CYS A 109 7.84 3.49 -2.00
CA CYS A 109 6.41 3.31 -1.71
C CYS A 109 5.84 2.08 -2.44
N GLY A 110 6.16 1.89 -3.72
CA GLY A 110 5.61 0.80 -4.52
C GLY A 110 5.97 -0.59 -4.00
N MET A 111 7.26 -0.86 -3.72
CA MET A 111 7.70 -2.17 -3.23
C MET A 111 7.24 -2.47 -1.81
N THR A 112 7.18 -1.46 -0.94
CA THR A 112 6.69 -1.64 0.45
C THR A 112 5.18 -1.89 0.47
N CYS A 113 4.40 -1.23 -0.39
CA CYS A 113 2.96 -1.48 -0.53
C CYS A 113 2.68 -2.87 -1.12
N LEU A 114 3.50 -3.35 -2.06
CA LEU A 114 3.40 -4.71 -2.58
C LEU A 114 3.65 -5.76 -1.48
N ALA A 115 4.71 -5.58 -0.69
CA ALA A 115 5.03 -6.49 0.42
C ALA A 115 3.96 -6.46 1.53
N ALA A 116 3.45 -5.28 1.88
CA ALA A 116 2.37 -5.10 2.84
C ALA A 116 1.06 -5.73 2.34
N GLY A 117 0.72 -5.59 1.06
CA GLY A 117 -0.45 -6.20 0.43
C GLY A 117 -0.39 -7.73 0.46
N TRP A 118 0.80 -8.29 0.21
CA TRP A 118 0.99 -9.74 0.30
C TRP A 118 0.85 -10.26 1.74
N SER A 119 1.43 -9.57 2.72
CA SER A 119 1.37 -10.00 4.13
C SER A 119 -0.04 -9.85 4.71
N THR A 120 -0.72 -8.72 4.44
CA THR A 120 -2.10 -8.48 4.85
C THR A 120 -3.08 -9.48 4.23
N GLY A 121 -2.87 -9.87 2.96
CA GLY A 121 -3.70 -10.89 2.30
C GLY A 121 -3.60 -12.26 2.97
N VAL A 122 -2.38 -12.73 3.25
CA VAL A 122 -2.16 -14.02 3.92
C VAL A 122 -2.70 -14.00 5.35
N ALA A 123 -2.37 -12.95 6.12
CA ALA A 123 -2.88 -12.80 7.48
C ALA A 123 -4.42 -12.72 7.49
N GLY A 124 -5.01 -11.98 6.54
CA GLY A 124 -6.45 -11.81 6.38
C GLY A 124 -7.16 -13.12 6.07
N GLU A 125 -6.65 -13.91 5.13
CA GLU A 125 -7.24 -15.22 4.79
C GLU A 125 -7.33 -16.13 6.03
N HIS A 126 -6.24 -16.24 6.79
CA HIS A 126 -6.22 -17.06 8.00
C HIS A 126 -7.11 -16.50 9.11
N CYS A 127 -7.11 -15.18 9.33
CA CYS A 127 -7.94 -14.52 10.35
C CYS A 127 -9.44 -14.70 10.08
N ILE A 128 -9.86 -14.56 8.82
CA ILE A 128 -11.27 -14.65 8.42
C ILE A 128 -11.76 -16.11 8.52
N LYS A 129 -10.93 -17.07 8.08
CA LYS A 129 -11.25 -18.51 8.20
C LYS A 129 -11.35 -18.94 9.67
N ALA A 130 -10.43 -18.50 10.52
CA ALA A 130 -10.44 -18.84 11.94
C ALA A 130 -11.67 -18.27 12.67
N THR A 131 -12.04 -17.02 12.36
CA THR A 131 -13.27 -16.39 12.86
C THR A 131 -14.53 -17.15 12.40
N GLY A 132 -14.55 -17.62 11.14
CA GLY A 132 -15.64 -18.42 10.59
C GLY A 132 -15.88 -19.75 11.32
N ILE A 133 -14.82 -20.52 11.58
CA ILE A 133 -14.91 -21.80 12.30
C ILE A 133 -15.40 -21.58 13.74
N ARG A 134 -14.89 -20.55 14.43
CA ARG A 134 -15.32 -20.22 15.80
C ARG A 134 -16.77 -19.76 15.87
N ALA A 135 -17.26 -19.03 14.86
CA ALA A 135 -18.67 -18.66 14.75
C ALA A 135 -19.59 -19.88 14.61
N GLN A 136 -19.18 -20.91 13.86
CA GLN A 136 -19.95 -22.15 13.74
C GLN A 136 -20.04 -22.94 15.07
N VAL A 137 -18.92 -23.02 15.80
CA VAL A 137 -18.89 -23.71 17.11
C VAL A 137 -19.85 -23.05 18.11
N HIS A 138 -20.02 -21.73 18.03
CA HIS A 138 -20.96 -21.01 18.89
C HIS A 138 -22.41 -21.44 18.64
N HIS A 139 -22.86 -21.59 17.39
CA HIS A 139 -24.21 -22.06 17.06
C HIS A 139 -24.51 -23.49 17.56
N ILE A 140 -23.49 -24.35 17.66
CA ILE A 140 -23.64 -25.71 18.22
C ILE A 140 -23.71 -25.64 19.76
N LYS A 141 -22.88 -24.81 20.40
CA LYS A 141 -22.91 -24.61 21.86
C LYS A 141 -24.22 -23.96 22.34
N THR A 142 -24.81 -23.03 21.59
CA THR A 142 -26.09 -22.38 21.96
C THR A 142 -27.26 -23.36 22.01
N LYS A 143 -27.19 -24.48 21.28
CA LYS A 143 -28.22 -25.55 21.36
C LYS A 143 -28.15 -26.40 22.63
N THR A 144 -27.08 -26.27 23.42
CA THR A 144 -26.76 -27.20 24.51
C THR A 144 -26.60 -26.55 25.89
N ARG A 145 -26.49 -25.22 26.00
CA ARG A 145 -26.37 -24.56 27.31
C ARG A 145 -26.94 -23.14 27.33
N SER A 146 -27.88 -22.92 28.24
CA SER A 146 -28.34 -21.61 28.68
C SER A 146 -27.17 -20.79 29.25
N GLU A 147 -27.10 -19.55 28.79
CA GLU A 147 -26.52 -18.31 29.34
C GLU A 147 -25.45 -18.44 30.44
N ASP A 148 -24.23 -17.98 30.14
CA ASP A 148 -23.48 -16.98 30.93
C ASP A 148 -22.05 -16.80 30.36
N GLY A 149 -21.79 -15.67 29.69
CA GLY A 149 -20.45 -15.05 29.61
C GLY A 149 -19.44 -15.44 28.52
N GLU A 150 -19.76 -16.32 27.55
CA GLU A 150 -18.77 -16.80 26.55
C GLU A 150 -18.93 -16.22 25.12
N GLU A 151 -19.72 -15.15 24.95
CA GLU A 151 -19.87 -14.41 23.67
C GLU A 151 -18.56 -13.70 23.24
N GLY A 152 -17.52 -13.79 24.07
CA GLY A 152 -16.23 -13.15 23.86
C GLY A 152 -15.24 -13.89 22.96
N ASP A 153 -15.34 -15.19 22.71
CA ASP A 153 -14.19 -15.91 22.11
C ASP A 153 -14.02 -15.67 20.61
N ALA A 154 -15.12 -15.57 19.86
CA ALA A 154 -15.07 -15.17 18.45
C ALA A 154 -14.71 -13.68 18.29
N ALA A 155 -15.20 -12.83 19.19
CA ALA A 155 -14.89 -11.40 19.21
C ALA A 155 -13.42 -11.12 19.59
N LYS A 156 -12.86 -11.85 20.57
CA LYS A 156 -11.44 -11.78 20.94
C LYS A 156 -10.54 -12.16 19.78
N LEU A 157 -10.88 -13.22 19.05
CA LEU A 157 -10.11 -13.64 17.88
C LEU A 157 -10.19 -12.62 16.75
N TYR A 158 -11.36 -12.03 16.53
CA TYR A 158 -11.53 -10.94 15.56
C TYR A 158 -10.66 -9.73 15.91
N ILE A 159 -10.68 -9.28 17.19
CA ILE A 159 -9.85 -8.17 17.66
C ILE A 159 -8.37 -8.49 17.45
N ALA A 160 -7.91 -9.69 17.83
CA ALA A 160 -6.53 -10.11 17.61
C ALA A 160 -6.15 -10.11 16.13
N GLY A 161 -7.04 -10.57 15.25
CA GLY A 161 -6.84 -10.55 13.80
C GLY A 161 -6.72 -9.13 13.24
N VAL A 162 -7.58 -8.21 13.69
CA VAL A 162 -7.51 -6.78 13.31
C VAL A 162 -6.20 -6.15 13.77
N THR A 163 -5.73 -6.47 14.98
CA THR A 163 -4.43 -5.98 15.46
C THR A 163 -3.28 -6.44 14.57
N ILE A 164 -3.26 -7.71 14.17
CA ILE A 164 -2.24 -8.25 13.25
C ILE A 164 -2.30 -7.53 11.90
N LEU A 165 -3.49 -7.34 11.34
CA LEU A 165 -3.67 -6.63 10.08
C LEU A 165 -3.22 -5.17 10.15
N SER A 166 -3.41 -4.50 11.29
CA SER A 166 -2.95 -3.13 11.49
C SER A 166 -1.43 -3.01 11.44
N PHE A 167 -0.71 -3.92 12.12
CA PHE A 167 0.76 -3.96 12.06
C PHE A 167 1.26 -4.30 10.64
N ALA A 168 0.57 -5.17 9.92
CA ALA A 168 0.89 -5.46 8.53
C ALA A 168 0.67 -4.23 7.62
N GLY A 169 -0.40 -3.46 7.83
CA GLY A 169 -0.67 -2.21 7.13
C GLY A 169 0.35 -1.10 7.42
N ALA A 170 0.91 -1.07 8.63
CA ALA A 170 1.94 -0.09 9.01
C ALA A 170 3.22 -0.17 8.14
N LEU A 171 3.52 -1.35 7.57
CA LEU A 171 4.65 -1.51 6.65
C LEU A 171 4.53 -0.63 5.40
N GLY A 172 3.32 -0.48 4.85
CA GLY A 172 3.06 0.41 3.71
C GLY A 172 3.16 1.89 4.10
N LEU A 173 2.73 2.24 5.32
CA LEU A 173 2.84 3.59 5.85
C LEU A 173 4.30 4.05 5.96
N TYR A 174 5.21 3.17 6.36
CA TYR A 174 6.64 3.52 6.45
C TYR A 174 7.23 3.90 5.09
N GLY A 175 6.95 3.12 4.04
CA GLY A 175 7.40 3.44 2.69
C GLY A 175 6.76 4.71 2.14
N PHE A 176 5.49 4.95 2.45
CA PHE A 176 4.79 6.19 2.10
C PHE A 176 5.46 7.42 2.73
N ILE A 177 5.76 7.40 4.04
CA ILE A 177 6.40 8.52 4.74
C ILE A 177 7.78 8.83 4.14
N VAL A 178 8.61 7.80 3.89
CA VAL A 178 9.93 7.98 3.29
C VAL A 178 9.82 8.62 1.90
N SER A 179 8.84 8.20 1.11
CA SER A 179 8.60 8.75 -0.23
C SER A 179 8.19 10.23 -0.18
N LEU A 180 7.40 10.63 0.81
CA LEU A 180 7.04 12.04 1.02
C LEU A 180 8.23 12.90 1.44
N ILE A 181 9.12 12.39 2.31
CA ILE A 181 10.33 13.12 2.73
C ILE A 181 11.24 13.34 1.51
N LEU A 182 11.39 12.33 0.65
CA LEU A 182 12.16 12.45 -0.58
C LEU A 182 11.51 13.45 -1.55
N ALA A 183 10.20 13.40 -1.74
CA ALA A 183 9.48 14.35 -2.60
C ALA A 183 9.55 15.80 -2.08
N SER A 184 9.58 15.99 -0.76
CA SER A 184 9.63 17.32 -0.13
C SER A 184 11.04 17.91 -0.02
N SER A 185 12.09 17.12 -0.31
CA SER A 185 13.48 17.59 -0.24
C SER A 185 13.75 18.61 -1.35
N PRO A 186 14.43 19.74 -1.04
CA PRO A 186 14.67 20.79 -2.02
C PRO A 186 15.39 20.24 -3.25
N GLY A 187 14.79 20.44 -4.42
CA GLY A 187 15.38 20.06 -5.69
C GLY A 187 16.46 21.05 -6.10
N TYR A 188 17.45 20.56 -6.85
CA TYR A 188 18.43 21.43 -7.49
C TYR A 188 17.92 21.79 -8.87
N SER A 189 17.64 23.07 -9.11
CA SER A 189 17.36 23.57 -10.45
C SER A 189 18.68 23.84 -11.17
N CYS A 190 18.82 23.34 -12.40
CA CYS A 190 19.90 23.82 -13.28
C CYS A 190 19.60 25.27 -13.61
N ASN A 191 20.44 26.18 -13.13
CA ASN A 191 20.51 27.53 -13.70
C ASN A 191 21.41 27.42 -14.94
N VAL A 192 20.85 27.77 -16.09
CA VAL A 192 21.61 27.90 -17.35
C VAL A 192 22.58 29.08 -17.22
#